data_AF-A0A512RIV2-F1
#
_entry.id   AF-A0A512RIV2-F1
#
_cell.length_a   1.000
_cell.length_b   1.000
_cell.length_c   1.000
_cell.angle_alpha   90.00
_cell.angle_beta   90.00
_cell.angle_gamma   90.00
#
_symmetry.space_group_name_H-M   'P 1'
#
loop_
_entity.id
_entity.type
_entity.pdbx_description
1 polymer ?
#
loop_
_entity_poly.entity_id
_entity_poly.type
_entity_poly.pdbx_seq_one_letter_code
_entity_poly.pdbx_strand_id
1 'polypeptide(L)'
;MQIMKQLGQIMLVAIVLAGCAKGLNPNNTAKVEAAFAKYEDSEGKAIFRDKCAKCHGYMLPETRTAEKWPNILDRMAKKAKLTDEQKEAVVAFVTKHAKAS
;
A
#
# COMPACT_ATOMS: atom_id res chain seq x y z
N MET A 1 14.06 -22.24 -38.62
CA MET A 1 12.88 -22.40 -37.75
C MET A 1 13.18 -22.28 -36.24
N GLN A 2 14.45 -22.24 -35.82
CA GLN A 2 14.83 -22.13 -34.39
C GLN A 2 14.81 -20.70 -33.84
N ILE A 3 14.99 -19.70 -34.70
CA ILE A 3 15.09 -18.28 -34.33
C ILE A 3 13.73 -17.72 -33.85
N MET A 4 12.63 -18.13 -34.50
CA MET A 4 11.26 -17.75 -34.12
C MET A 4 10.83 -18.36 -32.77
N LYS A 5 11.36 -19.55 -32.43
CA LYS A 5 11.04 -20.29 -31.19
C LYS A 5 11.75 -19.70 -29.95
N GLN A 6 12.98 -19.21 -30.12
CA GLN A 6 13.74 -18.51 -29.08
C GLN A 6 13.12 -17.14 -28.74
N LEU A 7 12.61 -16.41 -29.75
CA LEU A 7 11.91 -15.14 -29.55
C LEU A 7 10.61 -15.30 -28.76
N GLY A 8 9.85 -16.38 -28.99
CA GLY A 8 8.65 -16.70 -28.23
C GLY A 8 8.92 -17.03 -26.75
N GLN A 9 10.06 -17.65 -26.44
CA GLN A 9 10.46 -17.97 -25.06
C GLN A 9 10.98 -16.75 -24.29
N ILE A 10 11.66 -15.81 -24.95
CA ILE A 10 12.13 -14.56 -24.30
C ILE A 10 10.95 -13.65 -23.94
N MET A 11 9.88 -13.62 -24.75
CA MET A 11 8.68 -12.83 -24.47
C MET A 11 7.87 -13.36 -23.26
N LEU A 12 7.91 -14.68 -23.02
CA LEU A 12 7.24 -15.33 -21.88
C LEU A 12 7.93 -15.06 -20.53
N VAL A 13 9.25 -14.86 -20.52
CA VAL A 13 10.03 -14.54 -19.30
C VAL A 13 9.82 -13.08 -18.87
N ALA A 14 9.63 -12.15 -19.81
CA ALA A 14 9.40 -10.73 -19.51
C ALA A 14 8.06 -10.47 -18.80
N ILE A 15 7.02 -11.27 -19.05
CA ILE A 15 5.69 -11.11 -18.45
C ILE A 15 5.70 -11.54 -16.96
N VAL A 16 6.54 -12.50 -16.56
CA VAL A 16 6.64 -12.98 -15.18
C VAL A 16 7.31 -11.94 -14.25
N LEU A 17 8.13 -11.04 -14.79
CA LEU A 17 8.86 -10.02 -14.02
C LEU A 17 8.06 -8.73 -13.78
N ALA A 18 6.86 -8.59 -14.35
CA ALA A 18 6.00 -7.41 -14.18
C ALA A 18 5.20 -7.38 -12.85
N GLY A 19 5.42 -8.35 -11.95
CA GLY A 19 4.81 -8.42 -10.62
C GLY A 19 5.40 -7.46 -9.59
N CYS A 20 5.96 -6.31 -10.01
CA CYS A 20 6.61 -5.35 -9.12
C CYS A 20 5.68 -4.91 -7.98
N ALA A 21 6.13 -5.18 -6.76
CA ALA A 21 5.53 -4.88 -5.46
C ALA A 21 4.75 -3.55 -5.43
N LYS A 22 3.42 -3.64 -5.32
CA LYS A 22 2.57 -2.47 -5.14
C LYS A 22 2.72 -1.96 -3.70
N GLY A 23 3.23 -0.74 -3.53
CA GLY A 23 3.34 -0.07 -2.22
C GLY A 23 4.78 0.27 -1.80
N LEU A 24 4.92 1.15 -0.82
CA LEU A 24 6.22 1.56 -0.27
C LEU A 24 6.78 0.45 0.64
N ASN A 25 8.00 -0.01 0.35
CA ASN A 25 8.66 -1.06 1.10
C ASN A 25 9.05 -0.56 2.52
N PRO A 26 8.59 -1.21 3.62
CA PRO A 26 8.91 -0.80 4.99
C PRO A 26 10.42 -0.89 5.32
N ASN A 27 11.19 -1.69 4.59
CA ASN A 27 12.64 -1.83 4.79
C ASN A 27 13.44 -0.66 4.19
N ASN A 28 12.81 0.23 3.42
CA ASN A 28 13.47 1.45 2.95
C ASN A 28 13.17 2.60 3.93
N THR A 29 13.85 2.58 5.08
CA THR A 29 13.61 3.51 6.19
C THR A 29 13.67 4.97 5.73
N ALA A 30 14.66 5.37 4.93
CA ALA A 30 14.79 6.74 4.45
C ALA A 30 13.56 7.19 3.63
N LYS A 31 13.05 6.34 2.74
CA LYS A 31 11.83 6.65 1.96
C LYS A 31 10.58 6.62 2.82
N VAL A 32 10.51 5.75 3.83
CA VAL A 32 9.40 5.71 4.79
C VAL A 32 9.35 6.99 5.61
N GLU A 33 10.46 7.43 6.19
CA GLU A 33 10.50 8.69 6.95
C GLU A 33 10.08 9.88 6.07
N ALA A 34 10.66 10.00 4.87
CA ALA A 34 10.31 11.08 3.95
C ALA A 34 8.82 11.06 3.55
N ALA A 35 8.26 9.87 3.32
CA ALA A 35 6.85 9.73 2.97
C ALA A 35 5.91 10.10 4.12
N PHE A 36 6.26 9.75 5.36
CA PHE A 36 5.42 10.00 6.53
C PHE A 36 5.60 11.41 7.13
N ALA A 37 6.70 12.11 6.84
CA ALA A 37 6.97 13.46 7.33
C ALA A 37 5.95 14.51 6.89
N LYS A 38 5.23 14.26 5.78
CA LYS A 38 4.21 15.19 5.24
C LYS A 38 2.85 15.10 5.93
N TYR A 39 2.62 14.09 6.77
CA TYR A 39 1.35 13.92 7.47
C TYR A 39 1.45 14.45 8.89
N GLU A 40 0.42 15.14 9.37
CA GLU A 40 0.37 15.55 10.78
C GLU A 40 0.25 14.34 11.70
N ASP A 41 0.74 14.49 12.94
CA ASP A 41 0.63 13.43 13.93
C ASP A 41 -0.83 13.19 14.32
N SER A 42 -1.19 11.92 14.35
CA SER A 42 -2.51 11.42 14.73
C SER A 42 -2.40 9.97 15.15
N GLU A 43 -3.37 9.50 15.94
CA GLU A 43 -3.48 8.09 16.30
C GLU A 43 -3.55 7.20 15.06
N GLY A 44 -4.34 7.60 14.05
CA GLY A 44 -4.46 6.88 12.77
C GLY A 44 -3.14 6.76 12.02
N LYS A 45 -2.32 7.82 11.97
CA LYS A 45 -0.98 7.78 11.37
C LYS A 45 -0.08 6.78 12.10
N ALA A 46 -0.09 6.79 13.44
CA ALA A 46 0.72 5.90 14.26
C ALA A 46 0.33 4.42 14.04
N ILE A 47 -0.96 4.11 14.07
CA ILE A 47 -1.48 2.75 13.82
C ILE A 47 -1.17 2.32 12.39
N PHE A 48 -1.39 3.20 11.40
CA PHE A 48 -1.11 2.89 10.00
C PHE A 48 0.37 2.53 9.81
N ARG A 49 1.28 3.32 10.40
CA ARG A 49 2.73 3.06 10.36
C ARG A 49 3.10 1.76 11.07
N ASP A 50 2.53 1.46 12.23
CA ASP A 50 2.87 0.23 12.96
C ASP A 50 2.31 -1.04 12.28
N LYS A 51 1.06 -1.00 11.81
CA LYS A 51 0.30 -2.21 11.44
C LYS A 51 0.21 -2.47 9.95
N CYS A 52 0.12 -1.44 9.10
CA CYS A 52 -0.35 -1.62 7.72
C CYS A 52 0.72 -2.14 6.74
N ALA A 53 1.98 -2.24 7.16
CA ALA A 53 3.06 -2.83 6.35
C ALA A 53 3.55 -4.22 6.82
N LYS A 54 2.84 -4.87 7.75
CA LYS A 54 3.25 -6.20 8.25
C LYS A 54 3.08 -7.32 7.23
N CYS A 55 2.20 -7.13 6.23
CA CYS A 55 1.86 -8.17 5.24
C CYS A 55 2.18 -7.78 3.79
N HIS A 56 2.26 -6.48 3.48
CA HIS A 56 2.59 -5.93 2.16
C HIS A 56 3.17 -4.52 2.33
N GLY A 57 3.73 -3.91 1.28
CA GLY A 57 4.21 -2.52 1.36
C GLY A 57 3.10 -1.53 1.73
N TYR A 58 3.46 -0.35 2.27
CA TYR A 58 2.48 0.69 2.59
C TYR A 58 1.77 1.16 1.33
N MET A 59 0.44 1.10 1.36
CA MET A 59 -0.41 1.80 0.40
C MET A 59 -0.68 3.18 0.98
N LEU A 60 0.18 4.16 0.68
CA LEU A 60 0.06 5.51 1.24
C LEU A 60 -1.33 6.11 0.93
N PRO A 61 -1.88 6.99 1.80
CA PRO A 61 -3.18 7.62 1.63
C PRO A 61 -3.51 8.10 0.20
N GLU A 62 -2.58 8.76 -0.48
CA GLU A 62 -2.75 9.30 -1.83
C GLU A 62 -2.86 8.24 -2.95
N THR A 63 -2.69 6.95 -2.62
CA THR A 63 -2.80 5.85 -3.60
C THR A 63 -4.24 5.49 -3.94
N ARG A 64 -5.21 5.95 -3.13
CA ARG A 64 -6.66 5.70 -3.31
C ARG A 64 -7.45 6.96 -3.01
N THR A 65 -8.67 7.03 -3.54
CA THR A 65 -9.60 8.13 -3.26
C THR A 65 -10.28 7.93 -1.91
N ALA A 66 -10.81 9.01 -1.33
CA ALA A 66 -11.49 8.96 -0.03
C ALA A 66 -12.67 7.98 -0.01
N GLU A 67 -13.40 7.83 -1.12
CA GLU A 67 -14.55 6.92 -1.20
C GLU A 67 -14.13 5.44 -1.24
N LYS A 68 -12.89 5.14 -1.67
CA LYS A 68 -12.38 3.77 -1.77
C LYS A 68 -11.80 3.26 -0.46
N TRP A 69 -11.27 4.15 0.38
CA TRP A 69 -10.55 3.78 1.59
C TRP A 69 -11.40 2.99 2.61
N PRO A 70 -12.64 3.38 2.95
CA PRO A 70 -13.46 2.62 3.92
C PRO A 70 -13.60 1.13 3.56
N ASN A 71 -13.97 0.83 2.32
CA ASN A 71 -14.12 -0.54 1.82
C ASN A 71 -12.81 -1.34 1.80
N ILE A 72 -11.66 -0.66 1.69
CA ILE A 72 -10.34 -1.30 1.81
C ILE A 72 -10.07 -1.63 3.27
N LEU A 73 -10.33 -0.69 4.17
CA LEU A 73 -10.11 -0.84 5.61
C LEU A 73 -11.03 -1.89 6.22
N ASP A 74 -12.26 -2.08 5.72
CA ASP A 74 -13.12 -3.19 6.14
C ASP A 74 -12.48 -4.57 5.99
N ARG A 75 -11.70 -4.74 4.91
CA ARG A 75 -10.99 -6.00 4.63
C ARG A 75 -9.66 -6.07 5.36
N MET A 76 -8.92 -4.96 5.42
CA MET A 76 -7.57 -4.95 5.99
C MET A 76 -7.58 -4.89 7.52
N ALA A 77 -8.53 -4.22 8.16
CA ALA A 77 -8.63 -4.14 9.61
C ALA A 77 -8.73 -5.54 10.24
N LYS A 78 -9.55 -6.43 9.67
CA LYS A 78 -9.67 -7.83 10.13
C LYS A 78 -8.34 -8.59 10.00
N LYS A 79 -7.62 -8.40 8.90
CA LYS A 79 -6.32 -9.07 8.65
C LYS A 79 -5.20 -8.52 9.52
N ALA A 80 -5.20 -7.21 9.75
CA ALA A 80 -4.26 -6.51 10.61
C ALA A 80 -4.62 -6.58 12.11
N LYS A 81 -5.75 -7.21 12.45
CA LYS A 81 -6.29 -7.34 13.80
C LYS A 81 -6.46 -5.99 14.50
N LEU A 82 -6.97 -5.00 13.78
CA LEU A 82 -7.35 -3.71 14.35
C LEU A 82 -8.65 -3.86 15.15
N THR A 83 -8.75 -3.15 16.27
CA THR A 83 -10.06 -2.91 16.92
C THR A 83 -10.91 -1.97 16.05
N ASP A 84 -12.19 -1.82 16.38
CA ASP A 84 -13.07 -0.91 15.64
C ASP A 84 -12.61 0.54 15.79
N GLU A 85 -12.17 0.97 16.98
CA GLU A 85 -11.63 2.30 17.23
C GLU A 85 -10.34 2.54 16.43
N GLN A 86 -9.44 1.55 16.40
CA GLN A 86 -8.21 1.63 15.61
C GLN A 86 -8.50 1.72 14.11
N LYS A 87 -9.48 0.95 13.63
CA LYS A 87 -9.94 1.00 12.24
C LYS A 87 -10.48 2.40 11.92
N GLU A 88 -11.33 2.96 12.76
CA GLU A 88 -11.89 4.30 12.57
C GLU A 88 -10.81 5.38 12.53
N ALA A 89 -9.85 5.33 13.47
CA ALA A 89 -8.70 6.24 13.49
C ALA A 89 -7.88 6.15 12.18
N VAL A 90 -7.61 4.93 11.70
CA VAL A 90 -6.89 4.74 10.42
C VAL A 90 -7.73 5.21 9.24
N VAL A 91 -9.04 4.95 9.21
CA VAL A 91 -9.94 5.43 8.15
C VAL A 91 -9.89 6.96 8.09
N ALA A 92 -10.03 7.66 9.22
CA ALA A 92 -9.95 9.11 9.28
C ALA A 92 -8.60 9.63 8.76
N PHE A 93 -7.50 8.98 9.13
CA PHE A 93 -6.17 9.32 8.63
C PHE A 93 -6.05 9.16 7.10
N VAL A 94 -6.40 8.00 6.56
CA VAL A 94 -6.22 7.74 5.11
C VAL A 94 -7.18 8.53 4.24
N THR A 95 -8.39 8.86 4.72
CA THR A 95 -9.35 9.69 3.97
C THR A 95 -8.96 11.16 3.96
N LYS A 96 -8.48 11.71 5.10
CA LYS A 96 -7.97 13.09 5.20
C LYS A 96 -6.85 13.37 4.20
N HIS A 97 -5.99 12.38 3.95
CA HIS A 97 -4.83 12.49 3.06
C HIS A 97 -5.02 11.74 1.75
N ALA A 98 -6.25 11.38 1.39
CA ALA A 98 -6.54 10.60 0.19
C ALA A 98 -6.18 11.35 -1.10
N LYS A 99 -6.13 10.60 -2.21
CA LYS A 99 -6.08 11.19 -3.54
C LYS A 99 -7.29 12.10 -3.73
N ALA A 100 -7.06 13.34 -4.18
CA ALA A 100 -8.14 14.20 -4.67
C ALA A 100 -8.91 13.46 -5.79
N SER A 101 -10.23 13.49 -5.69
CA SER A 101 -11.13 12.88 -6.67
C SER A 101 -11.13 13.61 -8.00
#